data_AF-A0A2V6YZT5-F1
#
_entry.id   AF-A0A2V6YZT5-F1
#
_cell.length_a   1.000
_cell.length_b   1.000
_cell.length_c   1.000
_cell.angle_alpha   90.00
_cell.angle_beta   90.00
_cell.angle_gamma   90.00
#
_symmetry.space_group_name_H-M   'P 1'
#
loop_
_entity.id
_entity.type
_entity.pdbx_description
1 polymer ?
#
loop_
_entity_poly.entity_id
_entity_poly.type
_entity_poly.pdbx_seq_one_letter_code
_entity_poly.pdbx_strand_id
1 'polypeptide(L)'
;MSDEPPVEAKYKALRRGLRSRRRDDHALDLFRRIETNLSDVGLVDRVLLELSRCYNPLTNGPIVDLATRRAIIESLRAGRAGEARRLLDECLARYAPPAEAPRPASSAEPGELPLPGQPS
;
A
#
# COMPACT_ATOMS: atom_id res chain seq x y z
N MET A 1 -12.79 22.41 16.10
CA MET A 1 -13.07 21.12 15.45
C MET A 1 -12.42 21.20 14.08
N SER A 2 -11.34 20.45 13.84
CA SER A 2 -10.64 20.51 12.55
C SER A 2 -11.39 19.64 11.56
N ASP A 3 -12.03 20.28 10.59
CA ASP A 3 -12.52 19.64 9.36
C ASP A 3 -11.30 19.27 8.50
N GLU A 4 -10.56 18.25 8.94
CA GLU A 4 -9.43 17.72 8.17
C GLU A 4 -10.03 16.78 7.11
N PRO A 5 -9.82 17.03 5.81
CA PRO A 5 -10.46 16.26 4.76
C PRO A 5 -10.10 14.77 4.93
N PRO A 6 -11.04 13.84 4.65
CA PRO A 6 -10.89 12.42 4.99
C PRO A 6 -9.63 11.77 4.40
N VAL A 7 -9.13 12.32 3.29
CA VAL A 7 -7.86 11.94 2.65
C VAL A 7 -6.66 12.29 3.55
N GLU A 8 -6.59 13.52 4.07
CA GLU A 8 -5.50 13.97 4.96
C GLU A 8 -5.44 13.11 6.24
N ALA A 9 -6.60 12.85 6.87
CA ALA A 9 -6.68 12.03 8.07
C ALA A 9 -6.16 10.60 7.83
N LYS A 10 -6.51 10.00 6.68
CA LYS A 10 -6.01 8.68 6.26
C LYS A 10 -4.48 8.65 6.16
N TYR A 11 -3.87 9.59 5.42
CA TYR A 11 -2.41 9.61 5.23
C TYR A 11 -1.66 9.94 6.52
N LYS A 12 -2.24 10.75 7.42
CA LYS A 12 -1.67 11.05 8.74
C LYS A 12 -1.63 9.82 9.65
N ALA A 13 -2.69 9.01 9.65
CA ALA A 13 -2.72 7.74 10.37
C ALA A 13 -1.68 6.74 9.82
N LEU A 14 -1.55 6.66 8.49
CA LEU A 14 -0.55 5.81 7.83
C LEU A 14 0.88 6.26 8.15
N ARG A 15 1.17 7.58 8.09
CA ARG A 15 2.46 8.16 8.52
C ARG A 15 2.81 7.77 9.96
N ARG A 16 1.83 7.78 10.88
CA ARG A 16 2.04 7.41 12.28
C ARG A 16 2.47 5.94 12.42
N GLY A 17 1.87 5.02 11.65
CA GLY A 17 2.26 3.60 11.63
C GLY A 17 3.64 3.36 10.99
N LEU A 18 4.00 4.13 9.97
CA LEU A 18 5.28 4.01 9.25
C LEU A 18 6.46 4.62 10.00
N ARG A 19 6.26 5.69 10.80
CA ARG A 19 7.32 6.29 11.64
C ARG A 19 7.93 5.29 12.63
N SER A 20 7.14 4.33 13.11
CA SER A 20 7.62 3.23 13.95
C SER A 20 8.58 2.28 13.20
N ARG A 21 8.60 2.33 11.86
CA ARG A 21 9.38 1.45 10.97
C ARG A 21 10.42 2.17 10.10
N ARG A 22 10.74 3.47 10.34
CA ARG A 22 11.65 4.31 9.52
C ARG A 22 11.40 4.22 8.01
N ARG A 23 10.13 4.24 7.58
CA ARG A 23 9.78 4.14 6.15
C ARG A 23 9.63 5.51 5.50
N ASP A 24 9.85 5.53 4.20
CA ASP A 24 9.90 6.73 3.37
C ASP A 24 8.56 7.48 3.33
N ASP A 25 8.59 8.71 3.82
CA ASP A 25 7.46 9.64 3.87
C ASP A 25 7.05 10.13 2.47
N HIS A 26 8.00 10.10 1.54
CA HIS A 26 7.85 10.56 0.16
C HIS A 26 6.80 9.77 -0.61
N ALA A 27 6.82 8.43 -0.54
CA ALA A 27 5.86 7.59 -1.26
C ALA A 27 4.40 7.87 -0.86
N LEU A 28 4.15 8.15 0.43
CA LEU A 28 2.80 8.52 0.88
C LEU A 28 2.32 9.85 0.32
N ASP A 29 3.23 10.82 0.17
CA ASP A 29 2.88 12.09 -0.46
C ASP A 29 2.48 11.92 -1.93
N LEU A 30 3.16 11.01 -2.64
CA LEU A 30 2.80 10.66 -4.02
C LEU A 30 1.43 9.99 -4.12
N PHE A 31 1.11 9.04 -3.25
CA PHE A 31 -0.22 8.42 -3.18
C PHE A 31 -1.31 9.47 -2.93
N ARG A 32 -1.09 10.36 -1.96
CA ARG A 32 -1.99 11.47 -1.65
C ARG A 32 -2.20 12.37 -2.86
N ARG A 33 -1.12 12.73 -3.55
CA ARG A 33 -1.17 13.61 -4.71
C ARG A 33 -1.98 13.01 -5.86
N ILE A 34 -1.87 11.70 -6.10
CA ILE A 34 -2.69 10.98 -7.08
C ILE A 34 -4.16 11.02 -6.67
N GLU A 35 -4.47 10.66 -5.42
CA GLU A 35 -5.86 10.56 -4.93
C GLU A 35 -6.61 11.91 -5.02
N THR A 36 -5.91 13.03 -4.78
CA THR A 36 -6.45 14.39 -4.91
C THR A 36 -6.60 14.85 -6.36
N ASN A 37 -5.79 14.32 -7.30
CA ASN A 37 -5.73 14.77 -8.69
C ASN A 37 -6.15 13.68 -9.70
N LEU A 38 -7.07 12.79 -9.32
CA LEU A 38 -7.51 11.68 -10.19
C LEU A 38 -8.09 12.14 -11.54
N SER A 39 -8.57 13.38 -11.63
CA SER A 39 -9.08 13.97 -12.88
C SER A 39 -7.98 14.35 -13.87
N ASP A 40 -6.74 14.56 -13.41
CA ASP A 40 -5.59 14.93 -14.25
C ASP A 40 -4.75 13.69 -14.58
N VAL A 41 -5.12 13.01 -15.66
CA VAL A 41 -4.46 11.77 -16.10
C VAL A 41 -2.96 11.99 -16.39
N GLY A 42 -2.58 13.18 -16.86
CA GLY A 42 -1.19 13.51 -17.18
C GLY A 42 -0.34 13.64 -15.93
N LEU A 43 -0.86 14.30 -14.89
CA LEU A 43 -0.23 14.35 -13.58
C LEU A 43 -0.17 12.97 -12.94
N VAL A 44 -1.28 12.22 -12.95
CA VAL A 44 -1.33 10.87 -12.35
C VAL A 44 -0.30 9.94 -12.99
N ASP A 45 -0.13 9.96 -14.32
CA ASP A 45 0.88 9.12 -14.98
C ASP A 45 2.31 9.44 -14.53
N ARG A 46 2.64 10.73 -14.39
CA ARG A 46 3.97 11.16 -13.91
C ARG A 46 4.21 10.73 -12.47
N VAL A 47 3.22 10.89 -11.59
CA VAL A 47 3.34 10.52 -10.17
C VAL A 47 3.38 8.99 -10.00
N LEU A 48 2.62 8.23 -10.80
CA LEU A 48 2.71 6.76 -10.81
C LEU A 48 4.06 6.26 -11.32
N LEU A 49 4.65 6.94 -12.31
CA LEU A 49 6.02 6.64 -12.75
C LEU A 49 7.02 6.85 -11.61
N GLU A 50 6.88 7.91 -10.82
CA GLU A 50 7.73 8.16 -9.66
C GLU A 50 7.54 7.07 -8.59
N LEU A 51 6.29 6.69 -8.28
CA LEU A 51 5.99 5.58 -7.38
C LEU A 51 6.56 4.23 -7.84
N SER A 52 6.62 3.97 -9.15
CA SER A 52 7.22 2.74 -9.67
C SER A 52 8.74 2.65 -9.44
N ARG A 53 9.40 3.79 -9.17
CA ARG A 53 10.81 3.85 -8.80
C ARG A 53 11.02 3.71 -7.30
N CYS A 54 9.98 3.96 -6.51
CA CYS A 54 10.04 3.74 -5.08
C CYS A 54 10.08 2.25 -4.76
N TYR A 55 11.00 1.87 -3.89
CA TYR A 55 11.17 0.51 -3.44
C TYR A 55 10.22 0.18 -2.29
N ASN A 56 9.51 -0.93 -2.42
CA ASN A 56 8.72 -1.52 -1.35
C ASN A 56 9.52 -2.63 -0.65
N PRO A 57 9.97 -2.41 0.60
CA PRO A 57 10.69 -3.42 1.36
C PRO A 57 9.82 -4.63 1.76
N LEU A 58 8.49 -4.52 1.71
CA LEU A 58 7.58 -5.63 2.05
C LEU A 58 7.41 -6.64 0.93
N THR A 59 7.47 -6.18 -0.33
CA THR A 59 7.32 -7.04 -1.51
C THR A 59 8.62 -7.24 -2.27
N ASN A 60 9.73 -6.67 -1.77
CA ASN A 60 11.05 -6.70 -2.39
C ASN A 60 11.02 -6.26 -3.87
N GLY A 61 10.26 -5.20 -4.16
CA GLY A 61 9.97 -4.77 -5.54
C GLY A 61 9.42 -3.33 -5.59
N PRO A 62 8.96 -2.86 -6.76
CA PRO A 62 8.39 -1.52 -6.87
C PRO A 62 7.09 -1.40 -6.07
N ILE A 63 6.81 -0.22 -5.52
CA ILE A 63 5.53 0.05 -4.83
C ILE A 63 4.34 -0.10 -5.79
N VAL A 64 4.52 0.36 -7.02
CA VAL A 64 3.54 0.20 -8.11
C VAL A 64 4.26 -0.43 -9.30
N ASP A 65 3.82 -1.62 -9.71
CA ASP A 65 4.36 -2.26 -10.91
C ASP A 65 3.82 -1.62 -12.20
N LEU A 66 4.54 -1.82 -13.32
CA LEU A 66 4.14 -1.33 -14.64
C LEU A 66 2.74 -1.81 -15.04
N ALA A 67 2.38 -3.06 -14.73
CA ALA A 67 1.05 -3.60 -15.04
C ALA A 67 -0.05 -2.82 -14.31
N THR A 68 0.15 -2.55 -13.02
CA THR A 68 -0.80 -1.79 -12.19
C THR A 68 -0.89 -0.33 -12.65
N ARG A 69 0.24 0.30 -13.00
CA ARG A 69 0.24 1.66 -13.56
C ARG A 69 -0.61 1.73 -14.83
N ARG A 70 -0.43 0.79 -15.77
CA ARG A 70 -1.23 0.75 -17.02
C ARG A 70 -2.72 0.60 -16.71
N ALA A 71 -3.08 -0.32 -15.83
CA ALA A 71 -4.48 -0.55 -15.45
C ALA A 71 -5.14 0.70 -14.82
N ILE A 72 -4.41 1.45 -13.98
CA ILE A 72 -4.89 2.71 -13.40
C ILE A 72 -5.13 3.75 -14.49
N ILE A 73 -4.16 3.97 -15.38
CA ILE A 73 -4.27 4.97 -16.46
C ILE A 73 -5.38 4.61 -17.45
N GLU A 74 -5.53 3.34 -17.82
CA GLU A 74 -6.62 2.89 -18.68
C GLU A 74 -7.98 3.07 -18.02
N SER A 75 -8.08 2.81 -16.71
CA SER A 75 -9.30 3.06 -15.94
C SER A 75 -9.64 4.54 -15.91
N LEU A 76 -8.66 5.42 -15.69
CA LEU A 76 -8.87 6.87 -15.72
C LEU A 76 -9.27 7.39 -17.10
N ARG A 77 -8.62 6.93 -18.17
CA ARG A 77 -8.98 7.29 -19.56
C ARG A 77 -10.39 6.81 -19.93
N ALA A 78 -10.83 5.69 -19.36
CA ALA A 78 -12.18 5.17 -19.52
C ALA A 78 -13.22 5.83 -18.61
N GLY A 79 -12.85 6.88 -17.84
CA GLY A 79 -13.75 7.54 -16.88
C GLY A 79 -14.08 6.70 -15.63
N ARG A 80 -13.41 5.55 -15.44
CA ARG A 80 -13.60 4.63 -14.31
C ARG A 80 -12.71 5.03 -13.14
N ALA A 81 -12.90 6.25 -12.62
CA ALA A 81 -12.13 6.77 -11.49
C ALA A 81 -12.25 5.91 -10.21
N GLY A 82 -13.40 5.26 -10.00
CA GLY A 82 -13.59 4.33 -8.88
C GLY A 82 -12.65 3.11 -8.95
N GLU A 83 -12.46 2.55 -10.15
CA GLU A 83 -11.57 1.40 -10.36
C GLU A 83 -10.09 1.80 -10.18
N ALA A 84 -9.72 2.94 -10.76
CA ALA A 84 -8.39 3.53 -10.57
C ALA A 84 -8.07 3.74 -9.08
N ARG A 85 -9.05 4.22 -8.30
CA ARG A 85 -8.89 4.44 -6.86
C ARG A 85 -8.79 3.14 -6.08
N ARG A 86 -9.51 2.09 -6.47
CA ARG A 86 -9.38 0.75 -5.87
C ARG A 86 -7.99 0.17 -6.05
N LEU A 87 -7.47 0.20 -7.29
CA LEU A 87 -6.12 -0.27 -7.60
C LEU A 87 -5.04 0.50 -6.81
N LEU A 88 -5.22 1.81 -6.65
CA LEU A 88 -4.32 2.64 -5.85
C LEU A 88 -4.37 2.27 -4.37
N ASP A 89 -5.55 2.03 -3.82
CA ASP A 89 -5.75 1.64 -2.42
C ASP A 89 -5.12 0.28 -2.10
N GLU A 90 -5.22 -0.69 -3.02
CA GLU A 90 -4.54 -1.98 -2.89
C GLU A 90 -3.02 -1.83 -2.82
N CYS A 91 -2.43 -1.00 -3.68
CA CYS A 91 -0.99 -0.70 -3.63
C CYS A 91 -0.61 -0.05 -2.30
N LEU A 92 -1.41 0.89 -1.81
CA LEU A 92 -1.21 1.55 -0.54
C LEU A 92 -1.28 0.56 0.64
N ALA A 93 -2.25 -0.35 0.63
CA ALA A 93 -2.40 -1.38 1.67
C ALA A 93 -1.22 -2.35 1.71
N ARG A 94 -0.62 -2.68 0.55
CA ARG A 94 0.59 -3.51 0.47
C ARG A 94 1.84 -2.78 0.98
N TYR A 95 1.95 -1.48 0.74
CA TYR A 95 3.09 -0.66 1.18
C TYR A 95 3.00 -0.27 2.67
N ALA A 96 1.82 0.15 3.08
CA ALA A 96 1.50 0.66 4.41
C ALA A 96 0.21 -0.01 4.92
N PRO A 97 0.28 -1.29 5.33
CA PRO A 97 -0.86 -1.95 5.93
C PRO A 97 -1.27 -1.17 7.19
N PRO A 98 -2.58 -1.03 7.46
CA PRO A 98 -3.05 -0.39 8.68
C PRO A 98 -2.44 -1.10 9.89
N ALA A 99 -2.19 -0.34 10.96
CA ALA A 99 -1.58 -0.85 12.20
C ALA A 99 -2.37 -2.02 12.83
N GLU A 100 -3.61 -2.23 12.39
CA GLU A 100 -4.56 -3.24 12.84
C GLU A 100 -4.91 -4.28 11.75
N ALA A 101 -3.99 -4.56 10.82
CA ALA A 101 -4.10 -5.83 10.08
C ALA A 101 -3.55 -6.94 10.99
N PRO A 102 -4.37 -7.92 11.44
CA PRO A 102 -3.82 -9.11 12.05
C PRO A 102 -2.85 -9.68 11.03
N ARG A 103 -1.59 -9.88 11.44
CA ARG A 103 -0.66 -10.70 10.66
C ARG A 103 -1.45 -11.95 10.27
N PRO A 104 -1.60 -12.32 8.98
CA PRO A 104 -1.96 -13.70 8.71
C PRO A 104 -0.89 -14.47 9.46
N ALA A 105 -1.33 -15.26 10.45
CA ALA A 105 -0.44 -16.09 11.22
C ALA A 105 0.45 -16.77 10.19
N SER A 106 1.73 -16.38 10.18
CA SER A 106 2.75 -17.18 9.52
C SER A 106 2.41 -18.59 9.96
N SER A 107 2.19 -19.50 9.02
CA SER A 107 2.07 -20.93 9.29
C SER A 107 3.32 -21.35 10.04
N ALA A 108 3.35 -21.09 11.34
CA ALA A 108 4.12 -21.81 12.31
C ALA A 108 3.32 -23.09 12.45
N GLU A 109 3.59 -23.99 11.51
CA GLU A 109 3.32 -25.40 11.61
C GLU A 109 3.50 -25.79 13.09
N PRO A 110 2.47 -26.27 13.80
CA PRO A 110 2.70 -26.98 15.03
C PRO A 110 3.39 -28.29 14.63
N GLY A 111 4.71 -28.23 14.48
CA GLY A 111 5.59 -29.39 14.45
C GLY A 111 5.56 -30.03 15.82
N GLU A 112 4.45 -30.70 16.10
CA GLU A 112 4.28 -31.63 17.19
C GLU A 112 5.36 -32.70 17.01
N LEU A 113 6.45 -32.59 17.77
CA LEU A 113 7.44 -33.63 17.92
C LEU A 113 7.01 -34.47 19.13
N PRO A 114 6.34 -35.63 18.95
CA PRO A 114 6.25 -36.60 20.02
C PRO A 114 7.66 -37.16 20.26
N LEU A 115 8.23 -36.85 21.42
CA LEU A 115 9.45 -37.49 21.92
C LEU A 115 9.14 -38.98 22.18
N PRO A 116 9.85 -39.93 21.56
CA PRO A 116 9.75 -41.33 21.95
C PRO A 116 10.61 -41.54 23.19
N GLY A 117 9.99 -41.87 24.32
CA GLY A 117 10.71 -42.09 25.56
C GLY A 117 9.85 -42.74 26.64
N GLN A 118 9.43 -43.99 26.41
CA GLN A 118 9.15 -44.88 27.53
C GLN A 118 10.47 -45.32 28.17
N PRO A 119 10.48 -45.49 29.50
CA PRO A 119 11.07 -46.70 30.06
C PRO A 119 10.05 -47.50 30.89
N SER A 120 10.33 -48.79 30.94
CA SER A 120 9.52 -49.92 31.44
C SER A 120 9.19 -49.90 32.93
#